data_AF-F4WQR2-F1
#
_entry.id   AF-F4WQR2-F1
#
_cell.length_a   1.000
_cell.length_b   1.000
_cell.length_c   1.000
_cell.angle_alpha   90.00
_cell.angle_beta   90.00
_cell.angle_gamma   90.00
#
_symmetry.space_group_name_H-M   'P 1'
#
loop_
_entity.id
_entity.type
_entity.pdbx_description
1 polymer ?
#
loop_
_entity_poly.entity_id
_entity_poly.type
_entity_poly.pdbx_seq_one_letter_code
_entity_poly.pdbx_strand_id
1 'polypeptide(L)'
;MRQCNDILSHTMFDEKDCNGLVLCDKFLPVEILTDIFFYVDYKTAMNCRLVCKRWQVLMNHVWYKKTNQTMAKPFPWDNNMPWSVFYLTCTKKPYGRNLLKDYSDTKDMDYWRSLNWRFRCNSYFWLERPMYVPNLKDIIYHPRIQNVDLEDEGIHPYIIDTYRPTIEISEWINCREDHPPISYELTVELVDINNKQVEQFYTSYDIKREEQNQRLQFLHTFEDYGIGVRKITFKHVMRSMSFKTVTLNLPSECKCIR
;
A
#
# COMPACT_ATOMS: atom_id res chain seq x y z
N MET A 1 64.29 16.36 -3.97
CA MET A 1 62.93 16.92 -4.11
C MET A 1 62.16 16.04 -5.08
N ARG A 2 61.09 15.30 -4.77
CA ARG A 2 60.40 14.93 -3.52
C ARG A 2 60.05 13.44 -3.68
N GLN A 3 60.24 12.67 -2.62
CA GLN A 3 59.69 11.32 -2.46
C GLN A 3 58.17 11.37 -2.63
N CYS A 4 57.61 10.49 -3.47
CA CYS A 4 56.23 10.03 -3.32
C CYS A 4 56.29 8.60 -2.81
N ASN A 5 55.68 8.40 -1.65
CA ASN A 5 55.83 7.24 -0.78
C ASN A 5 55.34 5.93 -1.40
N ASP A 6 56.24 4.96 -1.45
CA ASP A 6 56.02 3.51 -1.64
C ASP A 6 55.34 2.87 -0.41
N ILE A 7 54.06 3.17 -0.13
CA ILE A 7 53.33 2.52 0.99
C ILE A 7 52.03 1.82 0.54
N LEU A 8 51.64 1.86 -0.74
CA LEU A 8 50.42 1.17 -1.23
C LEU A 8 50.68 -0.06 -2.11
N SER A 9 51.92 -0.51 -2.26
CA SER A 9 52.30 -1.57 -3.21
C SER A 9 52.16 -3.02 -2.68
N HIS A 10 51.64 -3.25 -1.48
CA HIS A 10 51.66 -4.59 -0.85
C HIS A 10 50.31 -5.30 -0.68
N THR A 11 49.21 -4.77 -1.21
CA THR A 11 48.01 -5.61 -1.43
C THR A 11 48.14 -6.21 -2.81
N MET A 12 48.54 -7.49 -2.88
CA MET A 12 48.54 -8.23 -4.15
C MET A 12 47.16 -8.09 -4.79
N PHE A 13 47.13 -7.46 -5.97
CA PHE A 13 45.93 -7.38 -6.79
C PHE A 13 45.56 -8.80 -7.20
N ASP A 14 44.61 -9.41 -6.50
CA ASP A 14 43.97 -10.64 -6.93
C ASP A 14 42.76 -10.27 -7.76
N GLU A 15 42.84 -10.52 -9.06
CA GLU A 15 41.78 -10.24 -10.03
C GLU A 15 40.47 -10.96 -9.67
N LYS A 16 40.51 -12.08 -8.94
CA LYS A 16 39.31 -12.80 -8.49
C LYS A 16 38.68 -12.16 -7.25
N ASP A 17 39.48 -11.69 -6.31
CA ASP A 17 39.00 -11.08 -5.06
C ASP A 17 38.67 -9.58 -5.21
N CYS A 18 39.36 -8.87 -6.10
CA CYS A 18 39.16 -7.43 -6.36
C CYS A 18 38.19 -7.14 -7.51
N ASN A 19 37.63 -8.17 -8.16
CA ASN A 19 36.65 -7.98 -9.23
C ASN A 19 35.46 -7.14 -8.74
N GLY A 20 35.23 -6.01 -9.41
CA GLY A 20 34.19 -5.04 -9.06
C GLY A 20 34.61 -4.00 -8.01
N LEU A 21 35.84 -3.97 -7.53
CA LEU A 21 36.35 -2.89 -6.66
C LEU A 21 37.24 -1.89 -7.39
N VAL A 22 37.61 -2.18 -8.64
CA VAL A 22 38.43 -1.27 -9.44
C VAL A 22 37.56 -0.53 -10.44
N LEU A 23 37.61 0.80 -10.37
CA LEU A 23 36.91 1.73 -11.27
C LEU A 23 37.92 2.77 -11.75
N CYS A 24 38.06 2.92 -13.07
CA CYS A 24 39.03 3.83 -13.69
C CYS A 24 40.46 3.63 -13.15
N ASP A 25 40.92 2.37 -13.10
CA ASP A 25 42.24 1.95 -12.60
C ASP A 25 42.53 2.33 -11.14
N LYS A 26 41.48 2.61 -10.36
CA LYS A 26 41.58 2.92 -8.93
C LYS A 26 40.83 1.88 -8.12
N PHE A 27 41.50 1.33 -7.12
CA PHE A 27 40.86 0.52 -6.11
C PHE A 27 39.97 1.40 -5.22
N LEU A 28 38.69 1.04 -5.12
CA LEU A 28 37.72 1.71 -4.27
C LEU A 28 37.27 0.75 -3.16
N PRO A 29 37.38 1.15 -1.88
CA PRO A 29 36.76 0.42 -0.78
C PRO A 29 35.26 0.23 -0.99
N VAL A 30 34.72 -0.84 -0.41
CA VAL A 30 33.29 -1.22 -0.54
C VAL A 30 32.38 -0.09 -0.09
N GLU A 31 32.76 0.65 0.95
CA GLU A 31 32.00 1.75 1.53
C GLU A 31 31.86 2.90 0.52
N ILE A 32 32.97 3.29 -0.11
CA ILE A 32 33.00 4.35 -1.13
C ILE A 32 32.18 3.94 -2.34
N LEU A 33 32.32 2.69 -2.79
CA LEU A 33 31.58 2.17 -3.92
C LEU A 33 30.06 2.11 -3.65
N THR A 34 29.68 1.72 -2.43
CA THR A 34 28.29 1.71 -1.97
C THR A 34 27.71 3.12 -1.96
N ASP A 35 28.47 4.11 -1.51
CA ASP A 35 28.05 5.52 -1.54
C ASP A 35 27.94 6.07 -2.96
N ILE A 36 28.84 5.71 -3.87
CA ILE A 36 28.71 6.06 -5.29
C ILE A 36 27.41 5.50 -5.85
N PHE A 37 27.16 4.19 -5.68
CA PHE A 37 25.92 3.55 -6.15
C PHE A 37 24.66 4.10 -5.50
N PHE A 38 24.75 4.60 -4.27
CA PHE A 38 23.65 5.26 -3.60
C PHE A 38 23.17 6.52 -4.31
N TYR A 39 24.04 7.23 -5.04
CA TYR A 39 23.65 8.41 -5.83
C TYR A 39 23.26 8.10 -7.28
N VAL A 40 23.46 6.87 -7.74
CA VAL A 40 23.04 6.42 -9.07
C VAL A 40 21.50 6.34 -9.16
N ASP A 41 20.93 6.69 -10.32
CA ASP A 41 19.49 6.60 -10.55
C ASP A 41 19.00 5.14 -10.59
N TYR A 42 17.70 4.93 -10.41
CA TYR A 42 17.14 3.58 -10.29
C TYR A 42 17.35 2.70 -11.52
N LYS A 43 17.35 3.28 -12.73
CA LYS A 43 17.52 2.51 -13.98
C LYS A 43 18.98 2.09 -14.12
N THR A 44 19.92 2.99 -13.86
CA THR A 44 21.35 2.67 -13.91
C THR A 44 21.74 1.70 -12.80
N ALA A 45 21.20 1.88 -11.59
CA ALA A 45 21.37 0.94 -10.47
C ALA A 45 20.96 -0.49 -10.83
N MET A 46 19.92 -0.66 -11.65
CA MET A 46 19.53 -1.97 -12.17
C MET A 46 20.57 -2.58 -13.09
N ASN A 47 21.18 -1.78 -13.96
CA ASN A 47 22.24 -2.24 -14.85
C ASN A 47 23.53 -2.56 -14.10
N CYS A 48 23.87 -1.81 -13.04
CA CYS A 48 25.03 -2.08 -12.19
C CYS A 48 25.01 -3.52 -11.62
N ARG A 49 23.83 -4.08 -11.36
CA ARG A 49 23.70 -5.46 -10.86
C ARG A 49 24.15 -6.52 -11.83
N LEU A 50 24.18 -6.20 -13.12
CA LEU A 50 24.56 -7.13 -14.19
C LEU A 50 26.07 -7.11 -14.48
N VAL A 51 26.81 -6.17 -13.89
CA VAL A 51 28.25 -5.99 -14.16
C VAL A 51 29.05 -7.17 -13.60
N CYS A 52 28.87 -7.50 -12.31
CA CYS A 52 29.51 -8.66 -11.69
C CYS A 52 28.74 -9.11 -10.43
N LYS A 53 29.03 -10.33 -9.94
CA LYS A 53 28.41 -10.88 -8.72
C LYS A 53 28.60 -9.98 -7.50
N ARG A 54 29.76 -9.33 -7.39
CA ARG A 54 30.04 -8.42 -6.26
C ARG A 54 29.13 -7.20 -6.29
N TRP A 55 28.98 -6.56 -7.45
CA TRP A 55 28.05 -5.44 -7.61
C TRP A 55 26.60 -5.86 -7.37
N GLN A 56 26.21 -7.05 -7.82
CA GLN A 56 24.89 -7.59 -7.56
C GLN A 56 24.56 -7.65 -6.05
N VAL A 57 25.50 -8.13 -5.23
CA VAL A 57 25.36 -8.20 -3.76
C VAL A 57 25.37 -6.80 -3.15
N LEU A 58 26.34 -5.96 -3.50
CA LEU A 58 26.44 -4.57 -3.00
C LEU A 58 25.17 -3.77 -3.29
N MET A 59 24.59 -3.98 -4.47
CA MET A 59 23.37 -3.29 -4.87
C MET A 59 22.18 -3.61 -3.97
N ASN A 60 22.08 -4.81 -3.36
CA ASN A 60 21.02 -5.08 -2.40
C ASN A 60 21.13 -4.14 -1.17
N HIS A 61 22.36 -3.88 -0.68
CA HIS A 61 22.61 -2.92 0.40
C HIS A 61 22.30 -1.48 -0.02
N VAL A 62 22.67 -1.12 -1.25
CA VAL A 62 22.35 0.21 -1.83
C VAL A 62 20.83 0.40 -1.91
N TRP A 63 20.11 -0.60 -2.40
CA TRP A 63 18.66 -0.60 -2.52
C TRP A 63 17.97 -0.44 -1.16
N TYR A 64 18.43 -1.17 -0.15
CA TYR A 64 17.93 -1.00 1.21
C TYR A 64 18.21 0.40 1.77
N LYS A 65 19.43 0.93 1.61
CA LYS A 65 19.79 2.28 2.05
C LYS A 65 18.89 3.33 1.38
N LYS A 66 18.64 3.20 0.07
CA LYS A 66 17.70 4.05 -0.69
C LYS A 66 16.27 3.90 -0.18
N THR A 67 15.85 2.69 0.18
CA THR A 67 14.50 2.41 0.70
C THR A 67 14.29 3.10 2.05
N ASN A 68 15.22 2.96 2.98
CA ASN A 68 15.17 3.64 4.27
C ASN A 68 15.14 5.16 4.14
N GLN A 69 15.94 5.72 3.23
CA GLN A 69 15.90 7.15 2.94
C GLN A 69 14.53 7.58 2.39
N THR A 70 13.97 6.79 1.47
CA THR A 70 12.67 7.09 0.85
C THR A 70 11.52 7.02 1.84
N MET A 71 11.57 6.05 2.75
CA MET A 71 10.56 5.80 3.77
C MET A 71 10.70 6.70 5.01
N ALA A 72 11.86 7.35 5.18
CA ALA A 72 12.25 8.06 6.40
C ALA A 72 12.08 7.23 7.69
N LYS A 73 12.07 5.89 7.56
CA LYS A 73 11.89 4.90 8.63
C LYS A 73 12.64 3.61 8.25
N PRO A 74 13.05 2.79 9.24
CA PRO A 74 13.61 1.47 8.96
C PRO A 74 12.62 0.60 8.19
N PHE A 75 13.06 0.05 7.07
CA PHE A 75 12.34 -0.93 6.28
C PHE A 75 12.69 -2.34 6.75
N PRO A 76 11.77 -3.31 6.75
CA PRO A 76 12.12 -4.69 7.09
C PRO A 76 13.10 -5.27 6.07
N TRP A 77 14.10 -6.03 6.55
CA TRP A 77 15.06 -6.74 5.72
C TRP A 77 15.19 -8.18 6.22
N ASP A 78 15.12 -9.15 5.30
CA ASP A 78 15.72 -10.48 5.49
C ASP A 78 16.58 -10.88 4.26
N ASN A 79 17.44 -11.88 4.39
CA ASN A 79 18.39 -12.29 3.34
C ASN A 79 17.74 -12.89 2.08
N ASN A 80 16.50 -13.35 2.18
CA ASN A 80 15.73 -13.94 1.08
C ASN A 80 14.88 -12.90 0.35
N MET A 81 14.83 -11.66 0.84
CA MET A 81 14.03 -10.60 0.25
C MET A 81 14.46 -10.32 -1.20
N PRO A 82 13.54 -10.46 -2.18
CA PRO A 82 13.83 -10.10 -3.56
C PRO A 82 14.18 -8.62 -3.70
N TRP A 83 15.20 -8.31 -4.50
CA TRP A 83 15.59 -6.93 -4.78
C TRP A 83 14.45 -6.07 -5.35
N SER A 84 13.48 -6.71 -6.03
CA SER A 84 12.30 -6.07 -6.62
C SER A 84 11.44 -5.38 -5.56
N VAL A 85 11.44 -5.89 -4.31
CA VAL A 85 10.75 -5.25 -3.18
C VAL A 85 11.29 -3.84 -2.95
N PHE A 86 12.61 -3.68 -2.88
CA PHE A 86 13.23 -2.37 -2.69
C PHE A 86 13.00 -1.46 -3.88
N TYR A 87 13.12 -2.00 -5.10
CA TYR A 87 12.87 -1.23 -6.32
C TYR A 87 11.44 -0.67 -6.36
N LEU A 88 10.43 -1.51 -6.13
CA LEU A 88 9.03 -1.10 -6.09
C LEU A 88 8.78 -0.11 -4.95
N THR A 89 9.35 -0.35 -3.77
CA THR A 89 9.20 0.57 -2.63
C THR A 89 9.76 1.95 -2.93
N CYS A 90 10.98 2.05 -3.48
CA CYS A 90 11.60 3.31 -3.86
C CYS A 90 10.85 4.05 -4.97
N THR A 91 10.32 3.33 -5.96
CA THR A 91 9.71 3.92 -7.16
C THR A 91 8.24 4.26 -6.98
N LYS A 92 7.46 3.39 -6.32
CA LYS A 92 6.00 3.51 -6.16
C LYS A 92 5.59 4.13 -4.82
N LYS A 93 6.45 4.05 -3.80
CA LYS A 93 6.17 4.54 -2.43
C LYS A 93 4.78 4.09 -1.94
N PRO A 94 4.51 2.77 -1.90
CA PRO A 94 3.17 2.24 -1.71
C PRO A 94 2.63 2.37 -0.28
N TYR A 95 3.52 2.51 0.70
CA TYR A 95 3.18 2.46 2.13
C TYR A 95 2.81 3.83 2.67
N GLY A 96 1.86 3.89 3.60
CA GLY A 96 1.45 5.13 4.28
C GLY A 96 0.71 6.14 3.39
N ARG A 97 0.22 5.72 2.22
CA ARG A 97 -0.64 6.52 1.35
C ARG A 97 -1.98 5.82 1.13
N ASN A 98 -2.98 6.59 0.68
CA ASN A 98 -4.25 6.04 0.24
C ASN A 98 -4.07 5.26 -1.07
N LEU A 99 -4.55 4.02 -1.10
CA LEU A 99 -4.58 3.15 -2.27
C LEU A 99 -5.87 3.27 -3.08
N LEU A 100 -6.93 3.85 -2.48
CA LEU A 100 -8.16 4.13 -3.22
C LEU A 100 -7.96 5.33 -4.16
N LYS A 101 -8.50 5.21 -5.37
CA LYS A 101 -8.55 6.27 -6.38
C LYS A 101 -9.90 6.96 -6.32
N ASP A 102 -9.94 8.25 -6.65
CA ASP A 102 -11.14 9.11 -6.53
C ASP A 102 -11.84 8.93 -5.17
N TYR A 103 -11.04 8.97 -4.11
CA TYR A 103 -11.51 8.75 -2.74
C TYR A 103 -12.45 9.84 -2.23
N SER A 104 -12.57 10.95 -2.95
CA SER A 104 -13.49 12.06 -2.69
C SER A 104 -14.49 12.12 -3.82
N ASP A 105 -15.79 12.18 -3.50
CA ASP A 105 -16.90 12.30 -4.46
C ASP A 105 -16.94 13.66 -5.22
N THR A 106 -15.82 14.40 -5.25
CA THR A 106 -15.66 15.71 -5.89
C THR A 106 -15.05 15.64 -7.30
N LYS A 107 -14.62 14.46 -7.74
CA LYS A 107 -14.08 14.20 -9.09
C LYS A 107 -14.95 13.17 -9.81
N ASP A 108 -14.83 13.10 -11.12
CA ASP A 108 -15.41 12.03 -11.94
C ASP A 108 -14.95 10.68 -11.37
N MET A 109 -15.90 9.85 -10.94
CA MET A 109 -15.66 8.60 -10.18
C MET A 109 -15.27 7.45 -11.11
N ASP A 110 -14.33 7.69 -12.02
CA ASP A 110 -13.99 6.79 -13.12
C ASP A 110 -13.39 5.46 -12.64
N TYR A 111 -12.74 5.47 -11.47
CA TYR A 111 -12.17 4.26 -10.86
C TYR A 111 -13.15 3.45 -10.02
N TRP A 112 -14.43 3.85 -9.94
CA TRP A 112 -15.46 3.15 -9.17
C TRP A 112 -16.46 2.47 -10.08
N ARG A 113 -16.57 1.14 -9.94
CA ARG A 113 -17.61 0.39 -10.62
C ARG A 113 -18.92 0.56 -9.86
N SER A 114 -19.86 1.28 -10.47
CA SER A 114 -21.25 1.25 -10.03
C SER A 114 -21.83 -0.11 -10.38
N LEU A 115 -22.35 -0.83 -9.39
CA LEU A 115 -23.07 -2.07 -9.69
C LEU A 115 -24.53 -1.74 -10.04
N ASN A 116 -25.05 -2.40 -11.08
CA ASN A 116 -26.43 -2.22 -11.55
C ASN A 116 -27.48 -2.90 -10.65
N TRP A 117 -27.12 -3.35 -9.45
CA TRP A 117 -28.12 -3.83 -8.50
C TRP A 117 -28.80 -2.65 -7.83
N ARG A 118 -30.13 -2.61 -7.94
CA ARG A 118 -30.98 -1.70 -7.18
C ARG A 118 -31.32 -2.41 -5.87
N PHE A 119 -30.80 -1.96 -4.73
CA PHE A 119 -31.42 -2.36 -3.47
C PHE A 119 -32.78 -1.65 -3.40
N ARG A 120 -33.84 -2.45 -3.37
CA ARG A 120 -35.20 -1.97 -3.13
C ARG A 120 -35.50 -2.27 -1.66
N CYS A 121 -35.28 -1.30 -0.79
CA CYS A 121 -35.69 -1.45 0.61
C CYS A 121 -37.20 -1.22 0.70
N ASN A 122 -37.97 -2.30 0.86
CA ASN A 122 -39.43 -2.23 1.06
C ASN A 122 -39.82 -2.14 2.55
N SER A 123 -38.86 -1.98 3.45
CA SER A 123 -39.08 -2.31 4.85
C SER A 123 -38.55 -1.26 5.81
N TYR A 124 -39.41 -0.31 6.16
CA TYR A 124 -39.27 0.48 7.39
C TYR A 124 -39.80 -0.35 8.57
N PHE A 125 -39.07 -1.38 9.03
CA PHE A 125 -39.45 -2.14 10.24
C PHE A 125 -39.30 -1.34 11.55
N TRP A 126 -38.83 -0.08 11.48
CA TRP A 126 -38.30 0.65 12.63
C TRP A 126 -39.05 1.95 12.97
N LEU A 127 -40.17 2.21 12.32
CA LEU A 127 -41.05 3.32 12.71
C LEU A 127 -42.05 2.82 13.76
N GLU A 128 -41.79 3.09 15.04
CA GLU A 128 -42.77 2.89 16.13
C GLU A 128 -44.08 3.69 15.89
N ARG A 129 -44.09 4.60 14.91
CA ARG A 129 -45.30 5.17 14.33
C ARG A 129 -45.16 5.24 12.81
N PRO A 130 -45.96 4.50 12.03
CA PRO A 130 -45.93 4.64 10.58
C PRO A 130 -46.49 6.02 10.24
N MET A 131 -45.61 6.99 9.97
CA MET A 131 -46.02 8.11 9.14
C MET A 131 -46.38 7.51 7.79
N TYR A 132 -47.67 7.53 7.47
CA TYR A 132 -48.16 7.26 6.13
C TYR A 132 -47.55 8.35 5.24
N VAL A 133 -46.46 8.02 4.54
CA VAL A 133 -45.88 8.88 3.51
C VAL A 133 -46.39 8.34 2.17
N PRO A 134 -47.44 8.93 1.58
CA PRO A 134 -47.89 8.52 0.26
C PRO A 134 -46.78 8.87 -0.74
N ASN A 135 -46.39 7.91 -1.59
CA ASN A 135 -45.43 8.06 -2.71
C ASN A 135 -43.92 8.04 -2.39
N LEU A 136 -43.45 7.17 -1.48
CA LEU A 136 -42.02 6.82 -1.46
C LEU A 136 -41.70 5.88 -2.64
N LYS A 137 -41.33 6.48 -3.78
CA LYS A 137 -40.74 5.76 -4.91
C LYS A 137 -39.47 5.05 -4.46
N ASP A 138 -39.26 3.82 -4.94
CA ASP A 138 -38.06 2.99 -4.80
C ASP A 138 -36.79 3.84 -4.53
N ILE A 139 -36.31 3.86 -3.28
CA ILE A 139 -35.01 4.49 -2.97
C ILE A 139 -33.95 3.55 -3.54
N ILE A 140 -33.42 3.89 -4.71
CA ILE A 140 -32.35 3.13 -5.36
C ILE A 140 -31.02 3.53 -4.72
N TYR A 141 -30.38 2.59 -4.03
CA TYR A 141 -28.98 2.71 -3.64
C TYR A 141 -28.09 2.27 -4.80
N HIS A 142 -27.03 3.05 -5.05
CA HIS A 142 -25.98 2.72 -6.02
C HIS A 142 -24.74 2.23 -5.27
N PRO A 143 -24.62 0.91 -5.03
CA PRO A 143 -23.37 0.32 -4.60
C PRO A 143 -22.20 0.75 -5.47
N ARG A 144 -21.09 1.10 -4.84
CA ARG A 144 -19.84 1.36 -5.53
C ARG A 144 -18.78 0.40 -5.05
N ILE A 145 -18.02 -0.12 -6.00
CA ILE A 145 -16.92 -1.04 -5.74
C ILE A 145 -15.65 -0.51 -6.38
N GLN A 146 -14.55 -0.59 -5.64
CA GLN A 146 -13.22 -0.41 -6.16
C GLN A 146 -12.34 -1.59 -5.73
N ASN A 147 -11.63 -2.16 -6.70
CA ASN A 147 -10.67 -3.23 -6.46
C ASN A 147 -9.27 -2.62 -6.55
N VAL A 148 -8.48 -2.81 -5.51
CA VAL A 148 -7.09 -2.39 -5.43
C VAL A 148 -6.23 -3.62 -5.65
N ASP A 149 -5.46 -3.65 -6.73
CA ASP A 149 -4.42 -4.66 -6.93
C ASP A 149 -3.14 -4.20 -6.22
N LEU A 150 -2.69 -4.98 -5.24
CA LEU A 150 -1.57 -4.60 -4.39
C LEU A 150 -0.26 -4.53 -5.18
N GLU A 151 -0.07 -5.41 -6.16
CA GLU A 151 1.17 -5.47 -6.95
C GLU A 151 1.27 -4.26 -7.90
N ASP A 152 0.16 -3.88 -8.53
CA ASP A 152 0.08 -2.67 -9.39
C ASP A 152 0.40 -1.38 -8.61
N GLU A 153 -0.05 -1.33 -7.36
CA GLU A 153 0.23 -0.22 -6.44
C GLU A 153 1.68 -0.24 -5.90
N GLY A 154 2.44 -1.31 -6.16
CA GLY A 154 3.86 -1.46 -5.83
C GLY A 154 4.14 -2.27 -4.56
N ILE A 155 3.14 -2.95 -4.01
CA ILE A 155 3.27 -3.78 -2.81
C ILE A 155 3.59 -5.21 -3.26
N HIS A 156 4.83 -5.61 -3.03
CA HIS A 156 5.31 -6.91 -3.49
C HIS A 156 4.66 -8.06 -2.68
N PRO A 157 4.24 -9.17 -3.32
CA PRO A 157 3.65 -10.34 -2.65
C PRO A 157 4.45 -10.86 -1.44
N TYR A 158 5.78 -10.86 -1.57
CA TYR A 158 6.71 -11.20 -0.48
C TYR A 158 6.46 -10.40 0.80
N ILE A 159 6.14 -9.11 0.69
CA ILE A 159 5.89 -8.27 1.87
C ILE A 159 4.59 -8.66 2.55
N ILE A 160 3.55 -8.90 1.75
CA ILE A 160 2.24 -9.30 2.25
C ILE A 160 2.30 -10.66 2.96
N ASP A 161 2.92 -11.66 2.33
CA ASP A 161 2.93 -13.02 2.86
C ASP A 161 3.89 -13.19 4.06
N THR A 162 5.03 -12.49 4.06
CA THR A 162 6.05 -12.62 5.11
C THR A 162 5.77 -11.72 6.31
N TYR A 163 5.47 -10.44 6.08
CA TYR A 163 5.35 -9.45 7.15
C TYR A 163 3.90 -9.13 7.53
N ARG A 164 2.93 -9.45 6.67
CA ARG A 164 1.49 -9.20 6.89
C ARG A 164 1.23 -7.80 7.48
N PRO A 165 1.68 -6.75 6.77
CA PRO A 165 1.57 -5.38 7.26
C PRO A 165 0.13 -4.97 7.49
N THR A 166 -0.10 -4.15 8.49
CA THR A 166 -1.42 -3.68 8.88
C THR A 166 -2.12 -2.96 7.72
N ILE A 167 -3.37 -3.34 7.45
CA ILE A 167 -4.22 -2.67 6.45
C ILE A 167 -5.27 -1.87 7.21
N GLU A 168 -5.16 -0.55 7.12
CA GLU A 168 -6.08 0.40 7.74
C GLU A 168 -7.13 0.88 6.73
N ILE A 169 -8.38 0.77 7.14
CA ILE A 169 -9.54 1.19 6.40
C ILE A 169 -10.18 2.36 7.14
N SER A 170 -10.46 3.45 6.44
CA SER A 170 -11.31 4.51 6.98
C SER A 170 -12.32 5.01 5.95
N GLU A 171 -13.52 5.34 6.42
CA GLU A 171 -14.51 6.05 5.63
C GLU A 171 -15.18 7.12 6.47
N TRP A 172 -15.17 8.33 5.96
CA TRP A 172 -15.95 9.44 6.48
C TRP A 172 -17.25 9.53 5.70
N ILE A 173 -18.36 9.54 6.42
CA ILE A 173 -19.68 9.73 5.85
C ILE A 173 -20.32 11.00 6.39
N ASN A 174 -21.08 11.68 5.55
CA ASN A 174 -21.91 12.81 5.96
C ASN A 174 -23.26 12.67 5.27
N CYS A 175 -24.33 12.48 6.03
CA CYS A 175 -25.70 12.47 5.50
C CYS A 175 -26.36 13.82 5.78
N ARG A 176 -26.96 14.43 4.77
CA ARG A 176 -27.73 15.67 4.98
C ARG A 176 -29.07 15.39 5.67
N GLU A 177 -29.57 16.38 6.40
CA GLU A 177 -30.83 16.32 7.13
C GLU A 177 -32.09 16.30 6.25
N ASP A 178 -31.98 16.79 5.01
CA ASP A 178 -33.06 16.75 4.01
C ASP A 178 -33.28 15.36 3.40
N HIS A 179 -32.42 14.38 3.72
CA HIS A 179 -32.56 13.00 3.28
C HIS A 179 -33.29 12.12 4.32
N PRO A 180 -34.10 11.14 3.88
CA PRO A 180 -34.66 10.14 4.79
C PRO A 180 -33.55 9.36 5.50
N PRO A 181 -33.81 8.70 6.65
CA PRO A 181 -32.83 7.87 7.33
C PRO A 181 -32.17 6.89 6.36
N ILE A 182 -30.84 6.82 6.39
CA ILE A 182 -30.03 6.02 5.47
C ILE A 182 -29.30 4.95 6.28
N SER A 183 -29.43 3.70 5.83
CA SER A 183 -28.54 2.62 6.23
C SER A 183 -27.26 2.70 5.41
N TYR A 184 -26.13 2.87 6.07
CA TYR A 184 -24.80 2.78 5.49
C TYR A 184 -24.31 1.33 5.59
N GLU A 185 -23.82 0.78 4.50
CA GLU A 185 -23.17 -0.53 4.49
C GLU A 185 -21.76 -0.42 3.90
N LEU A 186 -20.78 -1.03 4.59
CA LEU A 186 -19.41 -1.15 4.14
C LEU A 186 -18.99 -2.63 4.19
N THR A 187 -18.46 -3.11 3.08
CA THR A 187 -17.83 -4.42 2.96
C THR A 187 -16.43 -4.23 2.42
N VAL A 188 -15.42 -4.75 3.12
CA VAL A 188 -14.05 -4.80 2.64
C VAL A 188 -13.58 -6.24 2.64
N GLU A 189 -13.11 -6.72 1.50
CA GLU A 189 -12.64 -8.10 1.34
C GLU A 189 -11.17 -8.10 0.97
N LEU A 190 -10.39 -8.91 1.69
CA LEU A 190 -9.04 -9.29 1.30
C LEU A 190 -9.16 -10.57 0.46
N VAL A 191 -8.69 -10.53 -0.78
CA VAL A 191 -8.83 -11.66 -1.71
C VAL A 191 -7.48 -12.09 -2.28
N ASP A 192 -7.39 -13.38 -2.61
CA ASP A 192 -6.21 -13.97 -3.22
C ASP A 192 -6.14 -13.72 -4.74
N ILE A 193 -5.12 -14.28 -5.40
CA ILE A 193 -4.92 -14.19 -6.85
C ILE A 193 -6.09 -14.77 -7.67
N ASN A 194 -6.80 -15.76 -7.12
CA ASN A 194 -7.96 -16.41 -7.73
C ASN A 194 -9.28 -15.69 -7.39
N ASN A 195 -9.22 -14.54 -6.73
CA ASN A 195 -10.35 -13.81 -6.16
C ASN A 195 -11.13 -14.61 -5.10
N LYS A 196 -10.48 -15.56 -4.43
CA LYS A 196 -11.04 -16.24 -3.27
C LYS A 196 -10.87 -15.33 -2.05
N GLN A 197 -11.95 -15.17 -1.29
CA GLN A 197 -11.91 -14.45 -0.02
C GLN A 197 -10.94 -15.12 0.96
N VAL A 198 -9.98 -14.33 1.44
CA VAL A 198 -9.08 -14.68 2.55
C VAL A 198 -9.71 -14.19 3.85
N GLU A 199 -10.15 -12.94 3.87
CA GLU A 199 -10.76 -12.30 5.04
C GLU A 199 -11.76 -11.23 4.58
N GLN A 200 -12.74 -10.92 5.43
CA GLN A 200 -13.76 -9.92 5.14
C GLN A 200 -14.15 -9.18 6.40
N PHE A 201 -14.32 -7.86 6.23
CA PHE A 201 -14.96 -6.99 7.19
C PHE A 201 -16.30 -6.53 6.62
N TYR A 202 -17.34 -6.58 7.45
CA TYR A 202 -18.66 -6.06 7.13
C TYR A 202 -19.16 -5.22 8.30
N THR A 203 -19.69 -4.04 8.00
CA THR A 203 -20.42 -3.23 8.96
C THR A 203 -21.62 -2.58 8.29
N SER A 204 -22.69 -2.42 9.07
CA SER A 204 -23.88 -1.67 8.70
C SER A 204 -24.23 -0.72 9.83
N TYR A 205 -24.59 0.51 9.48
CA TYR A 205 -24.95 1.53 10.43
C TYR A 205 -26.14 2.35 9.96
N ASP A 206 -27.17 2.43 10.78
CA ASP A 206 -28.34 3.26 10.53
C ASP A 206 -28.08 4.68 11.07
N ILE A 207 -27.93 5.64 10.17
CA ILE A 207 -27.67 7.04 10.54
C ILE A 207 -28.94 7.61 11.17
N LYS A 208 -28.85 8.01 12.43
CA LYS A 208 -29.98 8.61 13.14
C LYS A 208 -30.20 10.05 12.70
N ARG A 209 -31.41 10.57 12.90
CA ARG A 209 -31.75 11.95 12.50
C ARG A 209 -30.86 12.97 13.20
N GLU A 210 -30.56 12.77 14.47
CA GLU A 210 -29.67 13.64 15.26
C GLU A 210 -28.21 13.62 14.79
N GLU A 211 -27.80 12.59 14.05
CA GLU A 211 -26.44 12.43 13.48
C GLU A 211 -26.34 12.99 12.05
N GLN A 212 -27.46 13.44 11.47
CA GLN A 212 -27.45 14.11 10.18
C GLN A 212 -26.72 15.45 10.26
N ASN A 213 -26.10 15.85 9.15
CA ASN A 213 -25.14 16.95 9.01
C ASN A 213 -23.86 16.82 9.86
N GLN A 214 -23.68 15.70 10.58
CA GLN A 214 -22.42 15.39 11.26
C GLN A 214 -21.51 14.56 10.36
N ARG A 215 -20.20 14.63 10.63
CA ARG A 215 -19.21 13.76 10.00
C ARG A 215 -19.00 12.54 10.88
N LEU A 216 -19.44 11.37 10.41
CA LEU A 216 -19.21 10.10 11.09
C LEU A 216 -18.00 9.42 10.46
N GLN A 217 -17.18 8.78 11.30
CA GLN A 217 -15.97 8.07 10.86
C GLN A 217 -16.09 6.58 11.18
N PHE A 218 -15.88 5.76 10.16
CA PHE A 218 -15.70 4.32 10.30
C PHE A 218 -14.22 3.99 10.19
N LEU A 219 -13.74 3.16 11.10
CA LEU A 219 -12.37 2.68 11.14
C LEU A 219 -12.37 1.17 11.29
N HIS A 220 -11.55 0.51 10.49
CA HIS A 220 -11.28 -0.90 10.64
C HIS A 220 -9.82 -1.18 10.29
N THR A 221 -9.24 -2.17 10.96
CA THR A 221 -7.85 -2.54 10.80
C THR A 221 -7.77 -4.04 10.66
N PHE A 222 -7.19 -4.51 9.55
CA PHE A 222 -6.83 -5.92 9.39
C PHE A 222 -5.40 -6.13 9.89
N GLU A 223 -5.26 -7.04 10.84
CA GLU A 223 -3.98 -7.50 11.40
C GLU A 223 -3.96 -9.03 11.37
N ASP A 224 -2.77 -9.61 11.23
CA ASP A 224 -2.59 -11.08 11.24
C ASP A 224 -3.47 -11.87 10.24
N TYR A 225 -3.92 -11.20 9.16
CA TYR A 225 -4.73 -11.82 8.12
C TYR A 225 -4.03 -12.99 7.42
N GLY A 226 -4.82 -13.83 6.75
CA GLY A 226 -4.31 -15.02 6.05
C GLY A 226 -3.28 -14.70 4.97
N ILE A 227 -2.36 -15.63 4.72
CA ILE A 227 -1.38 -15.50 3.64
C ILE A 227 -2.06 -15.51 2.26
N GLY A 228 -1.43 -14.90 1.26
CA GLY A 228 -1.88 -14.96 -0.13
C GLY A 228 -2.79 -13.82 -0.57
N VAL A 229 -3.01 -12.79 0.26
CA VAL A 229 -3.75 -11.59 -0.14
C VAL A 229 -3.05 -10.90 -1.30
N ARG A 230 -3.79 -10.58 -2.37
CA ARG A 230 -3.28 -9.88 -3.56
C ARG A 230 -4.13 -8.68 -3.94
N LYS A 231 -5.41 -8.68 -3.61
CA LYS A 231 -6.30 -7.57 -3.90
C LYS A 231 -7.15 -7.21 -2.69
N ILE A 232 -7.54 -5.95 -2.64
CA ILE A 232 -8.50 -5.43 -1.66
C ILE A 232 -9.73 -4.98 -2.43
N THR A 233 -10.88 -5.59 -2.15
CA THR A 233 -12.17 -5.16 -2.69
C THR A 233 -12.84 -4.26 -1.66
N PHE A 234 -13.01 -2.98 -2.00
CA PHE A 234 -13.72 -2.02 -1.18
C PHE A 234 -15.11 -1.78 -1.78
N LYS A 235 -16.16 -2.10 -1.03
CA LYS A 235 -17.55 -1.97 -1.45
C LYS A 235 -18.32 -1.18 -0.41
N HIS A 236 -18.98 -0.11 -0.84
CA HIS A 236 -19.84 0.67 0.05
C HIS A 236 -21.17 1.00 -0.62
N VAL A 237 -22.19 1.20 0.21
CA VAL A 237 -23.57 1.48 -0.21
C VAL A 237 -24.03 2.72 0.54
N MET A 238 -24.01 3.87 -0.14
CA MET A 238 -24.53 5.11 0.42
C MET A 238 -24.99 6.08 -0.66
N ARG A 239 -25.97 6.92 -0.33
CA ARG A 239 -26.50 8.00 -1.16
C ARG A 239 -26.03 9.38 -0.69
N SER A 240 -24.79 9.50 -0.20
CA SER A 240 -24.27 10.78 0.28
C SER A 240 -22.77 10.94 0.04
N MET A 241 -22.26 12.15 0.30
CA MET A 241 -20.83 12.47 0.15
C MET A 241 -19.98 11.70 1.17
N SER A 242 -18.87 11.17 0.69
CA SER A 242 -17.95 10.32 1.45
C SER A 242 -16.49 10.61 1.13
N PHE A 243 -15.61 10.36 2.10
CA PHE A 243 -14.15 10.38 1.92
C PHE A 243 -13.55 9.06 2.41
N LYS A 244 -12.86 8.33 1.54
CA LYS A 244 -12.47 6.92 1.79
C LYS A 244 -10.97 6.75 1.79
N THR A 245 -10.44 5.90 2.64
CA THR A 245 -9.02 5.54 2.61
C THR A 245 -8.80 4.06 2.83
N VAL A 246 -7.91 3.48 2.03
CA VAL A 246 -7.25 2.21 2.33
C VAL A 246 -5.76 2.49 2.38
N THR A 247 -5.15 2.30 3.54
CA THR A 247 -3.74 2.58 3.75
C THR A 247 -3.07 1.31 4.25
N LEU A 248 -1.91 0.99 3.70
CA LEU A 248 -1.11 -0.13 4.18
C LEU A 248 0.12 0.39 4.93
N ASN A 249 0.23 -0.01 6.19
CA ASN A 249 1.29 0.42 7.10
C ASN A 249 2.19 -0.75 7.43
N LEU A 250 3.48 -0.60 7.13
CA LEU A 250 4.49 -1.55 7.58
C LEU A 250 4.57 -1.53 9.10
N PRO A 251 4.81 -2.68 9.75
CA PRO A 251 4.97 -2.74 11.19
C PRO A 251 6.10 -1.79 11.63
N SER A 252 5.83 -0.98 12.65
CA SER A 252 6.77 -0.03 13.24
C SER A 252 7.97 -0.70 13.90
N GLU A 253 7.80 -1.96 14.31
CA GLU A 253 8.85 -2.82 14.83
C GLU A 253 9.17 -3.87 13.77
N CYS A 254 10.37 -3.77 13.17
CA CYS A 254 10.96 -4.91 12.48
C CYS A 254 11.10 -6.03 13.52
N LYS A 255 10.14 -6.95 13.59
CA LYS A 255 10.38 -8.25 14.22
C LYS A 255 11.43 -8.93 13.36
N CYS A 256 12.70 -8.65 13.66
CA CYS A 256 13.82 -9.43 13.17
C CYS A 256 13.55 -10.86 13.65
N ILE A 257 13.02 -11.69 12.76
CA ILE A 257 13.04 -13.13 12.95
C ILE A 257 14.52 -13.48 12.93
N ARG A 258 15.06 -13.74 14.13
CA ARG A 258 16.42 -14.23 14.34
C ARG A 258 16.59 -15.60 13.72
#